data_AF-A0A535T3S1-F1
#
_entry.id   AF-A0A535T3S1-F1
#
_cell.length_a   1.000
_cell.length_b   1.000
_cell.length_c   1.000
_cell.angle_alpha   90.00
_cell.angle_beta   90.00
_cell.angle_gamma   90.00
#
_symmetry.space_group_name_H-M   'P 1'
#
loop_
_entity.id
_entity.type
_entity.pdbx_description
1 polymer ?
#
loop_
_entity_poly.entity_id
_entity_poly.type
_entity_poly.pdbx_seq_one_letter_code
_entity_poly.pdbx_strand_id
1 'polypeptide(L)'
;MNRRAALIHGFGWGALAGLVLVALMYLASLLLDLKPLTQELNEPLLSIMPGFVFGFLIDTLQHAGKVVEELGLIVAMIVALGALGAAWAWT
;
A
#
# COMPACT_ATOMS: atom_id res chain seq x y z
N MET A 1 -0.26 -15.05 26.77
CA MET A 1 -0.92 -14.65 25.51
C MET A 1 -0.52 -15.66 24.43
N ASN A 2 -1.46 -16.22 23.67
CA ASN A 2 -1.14 -17.18 22.60
C ASN A 2 -0.30 -16.50 21.52
N ARG A 3 0.76 -17.14 21.00
CA ARG A 3 1.62 -16.59 19.92
C ARG A 3 0.82 -16.09 18.71
N ARG A 4 -0.26 -16.79 18.36
CA ARG A 4 -1.19 -16.37 17.30
C ARG A 4 -1.87 -15.03 17.60
N ALA A 5 -2.23 -14.77 18.85
CA ALA A 5 -2.84 -13.50 19.25
C ALA A 5 -1.82 -12.34 19.21
N ALA A 6 -0.57 -12.59 19.58
CA ALA A 6 0.50 -11.58 19.47
C ALA A 6 0.77 -11.17 18.01
N LEU A 7 0.81 -12.15 17.10
CA LEU A 7 0.95 -11.91 15.66
C LEU A 7 -0.18 -11.09 15.06
N ILE A 8 -1.43 -11.45 15.37
CA ILE A 8 -2.62 -10.74 14.86
C ILE A 8 -2.64 -9.31 15.39
N HIS A 9 -2.28 -9.13 16.66
CA HIS A 9 -2.20 -7.80 17.27
C HIS A 9 -1.08 -6.96 16.65
N GLY A 10 0.12 -7.55 16.46
CA GLY A 10 1.23 -6.91 15.77
C GLY A 10 0.89 -6.50 14.33
N PHE A 11 0.21 -7.38 13.60
CA PHE A 11 -0.30 -7.07 12.25
C PHE A 11 -1.30 -5.93 12.28
N GLY A 12 -2.24 -5.93 13.23
CA GLY A 12 -3.24 -4.87 13.39
C GLY A 12 -2.62 -3.50 13.64
N TRP A 13 -1.65 -3.41 14.56
CA TRP A 13 -0.93 -2.17 14.83
C TRP A 13 -0.05 -1.72 13.66
N GLY A 14 0.61 -2.66 12.96
CA GLY A 14 1.37 -2.36 11.76
C GLY A 14 0.50 -1.85 10.61
N ALA A 15 -0.66 -2.47 10.38
CA ALA A 15 -1.61 -2.03 9.36
C ALA A 15 -2.22 -0.66 9.69
N LEU A 16 -2.52 -0.40 10.97
CA LEU A 16 -2.99 0.91 11.43
C LEU A 16 -1.92 2.00 11.18
N ALA A 17 -0.66 1.70 11.49
CA ALA A 17 0.46 2.61 11.20
C ALA A 17 0.61 2.86 9.69
N GLY A 18 0.42 1.85 8.86
CA GLY A 18 0.37 2.00 7.40
C GLY A 18 -0.77 2.90 6.92
N LEU A 19 -1.96 2.75 7.49
CA LEU A 19 -3.10 3.62 7.21
C LEU A 19 -2.83 5.08 7.59
N VAL A 20 -2.27 5.31 8.78
CA VAL A 20 -1.91 6.64 9.26
C VAL A 20 -0.84 7.27 8.37
N LEU A 21 0.17 6.50 7.97
CA LEU A 21 1.23 6.96 7.07
C LEU A 21 0.65 7.42 5.72
N VAL A 22 -0.20 6.60 5.11
CA VAL A 22 -0.88 6.94 3.85
C VAL A 22 -1.72 8.21 4.02
N ALA A 23 -2.50 8.30 5.09
CA ALA A 23 -3.31 9.49 5.37
C ALA A 23 -2.45 10.76 5.52
N LEU A 24 -1.31 10.66 6.21
CA LEU A 24 -0.37 11.78 6.35
C LEU A 24 0.27 12.16 5.02
N MET A 25 0.55 11.21 4.12
CA MET A 25 1.10 11.50 2.80
C MET A 25 0.11 12.28 1.93
N TYR A 26 -1.17 11.87 1.91
CA TYR A 26 -2.20 12.62 1.19
C TYR A 26 -2.52 13.97 1.84
N LEU A 27 -2.45 14.06 3.17
CA LEU A 27 -2.60 15.33 3.87
C LEU A 27 -1.45 16.29 3.56
N ALA A 28 -0.21 15.79 3.55
CA ALA A 28 0.97 16.55 3.14
C ALA A 28 0.87 16.99 1.68
N SER A 29 0.31 16.16 0.80
CA SER A 29 0.04 16.56 -0.59
C SER A 29 -0.92 17.74 -0.67
N LEU A 30 -1.98 17.73 0.13
CA LEU A 30 -2.96 18.81 0.14
C LEU A 30 -2.42 20.13 0.74
N LEU A 31 -1.56 20.04 1.75
CA LEU A 31 -1.06 21.21 2.48
C LEU A 31 0.25 21.79 1.94
N LEU A 32 1.10 20.94 1.35
CA LEU A 32 2.47 21.29 0.96
C LEU A 32 2.72 21.11 -0.55
N ASP A 33 1.69 20.74 -1.32
CA ASP A 33 1.77 20.42 -2.76
C ASP A 33 2.83 19.33 -3.07
N LEU A 34 3.10 18.47 -2.07
CA LEU A 34 4.04 17.37 -2.18
C LEU A 34 3.38 16.18 -2.88
N LYS A 35 4.09 15.56 -3.80
CA LYS A 35 3.58 14.35 -4.46
C LYS A 35 3.68 13.15 -3.50
N PRO A 36 2.59 12.40 -3.26
CA PRO A 36 2.65 11.18 -2.46
C PRO A 36 3.59 10.16 -3.10
N LEU A 37 4.33 9.43 -2.25
CA LEU A 37 5.22 8.34 -2.67
C LEU A 37 4.49 7.25 -3.47
N THR A 38 3.19 7.05 -3.23
CA THR A 38 2.33 6.14 -4.02
C THR A 38 2.24 6.57 -5.48
N GLN A 39 2.23 7.87 -5.74
CA GLN A 39 2.16 8.43 -7.10
C GLN A 39 3.54 8.43 -7.78
N GLU A 40 4.61 8.67 -7.03
CA GLU A 40 5.99 8.59 -7.53
C GLU A 40 6.40 7.15 -7.87
N LEU A 41 5.94 6.16 -7.09
CA LEU A 41 6.25 4.75 -7.36
C LEU A 41 5.43 4.17 -8.51
N ASN A 42 4.34 4.83 -8.91
CA ASN A 42 3.44 4.32 -9.94
C ASN A 42 4.13 4.20 -11.31
N GLU A 43 4.78 5.28 -11.79
CA GLU A 43 5.49 5.30 -13.08
C GLU A 43 6.61 4.25 -13.22
N PRO A 44 7.53 4.09 -12.25
CA PRO A 44 8.56 3.07 -12.35
C PRO A 44 7.99 1.64 -12.25
N LEU A 45 6.94 1.42 -11.44
CA LEU A 45 6.26 0.12 -11.39
C LEU A 45 5.60 -0.21 -12.72
N LEU A 46 4.88 0.74 -13.32
CA LEU A 46 4.34 0.62 -14.68
C LEU A 46 5.43 0.30 -15.70
N SER A 47 6.61 0.91 -15.61
CA SER A 47 7.67 0.67 -16.60
C SER A 47 8.24 -0.77 -16.56
N ILE A 48 8.09 -1.46 -15.43
CA ILE A 48 8.64 -2.81 -15.20
C ILE A 48 7.55 -3.88 -15.30
N MET A 49 6.28 -3.50 -15.21
CA MET A 49 5.18 -4.45 -15.20
C MET A 49 5.08 -5.25 -16.52
N PRO A 50 4.97 -6.58 -16.47
CA PRO A 50 4.84 -7.41 -17.66
C PRO A 50 3.55 -7.08 -18.43
N GLY A 51 3.62 -7.05 -19.77
CA GLY A 51 2.50 -6.70 -20.64
C GLY A 51 1.21 -7.52 -20.42
N PHE A 52 1.31 -8.75 -19.92
CA PHE A 52 0.16 -9.57 -19.53
C PHE A 52 -0.61 -9.00 -18.32
N VAL A 53 0.10 -8.45 -17.32
CA VAL A 53 -0.53 -7.86 -16.13
C VAL A 53 -1.17 -6.52 -16.49
N PHE A 54 -0.54 -5.76 -17.38
CA PHE A 54 -1.13 -4.57 -18.00
C PHE A 54 -2.40 -4.89 -18.80
N GLY A 55 -2.36 -5.91 -19.66
CA GLY A 55 -3.52 -6.35 -20.43
C GLY A 55 -4.69 -6.74 -19.54
N PHE A 56 -4.43 -7.47 -18.45
CA PHE A 56 -5.45 -7.85 -17.46
C PHE A 56 -6.03 -6.63 -16.70
N LEU A 57 -5.17 -5.70 -16.27
CA LEU A 57 -5.60 -4.45 -15.62
C LEU A 57 -6.42 -3.57 -16.57
N ILE A 58 -6.03 -3.45 -17.84
CA ILE A 58 -6.75 -2.69 -18.85
C ILE A 58 -8.10 -3.34 -19.15
N ASP A 59 -8.13 -4.65 -19.36
CA ASP A 59 -9.38 -5.39 -19.63
C ASP A 59 -10.35 -5.35 -18.45
N THR A 60 -9.85 -5.36 -17.22
CA THR A 60 -10.69 -5.34 -16.01
C THR A 60 -11.13 -3.91 -15.64
N LEU A 61 -10.39 -2.88 -16.05
CA LEU A 61 -10.50 -1.53 -15.49
C LEU A 61 -10.42 -0.41 -16.54
N GLN A 62 -11.10 -0.57 -17.66
CA GLN A 62 -11.16 0.43 -18.73
C GLN A 62 -11.64 1.84 -18.29
N HIS A 63 -12.13 2.03 -17.06
CA HIS A 63 -12.44 3.34 -16.47
C HIS A 63 -11.67 3.65 -15.16
N ALA A 64 -10.91 2.69 -14.61
CA ALA A 64 -10.36 2.79 -13.26
C ALA A 64 -8.88 2.41 -13.16
N GLY A 65 -8.19 2.14 -14.28
CA GLY A 65 -6.80 1.67 -14.28
C GLY A 65 -5.86 2.48 -13.38
N LYS A 66 -5.93 3.81 -13.44
CA LYS A 66 -5.15 4.71 -12.57
C LYS A 66 -5.54 4.63 -11.08
N VAL A 67 -6.84 4.47 -10.80
CA VAL A 67 -7.38 4.42 -9.43
C VAL A 67 -7.05 3.09 -8.75
N VAL A 68 -7.07 1.98 -9.49
CA VAL A 68 -6.77 0.66 -8.93
C VAL A 68 -5.29 0.45 -8.69
N GLU A 69 -4.43 1.04 -9.52
CA GLU A 69 -2.99 0.94 -9.30
C GLU A 69 -2.55 1.67 -8.04
N GLU A 70 -3.06 2.88 -7.84
CA GLU A 70 -2.83 3.67 -6.63
C GLU A 70 -3.44 3.00 -5.40
N LEU A 71 -4.66 2.44 -5.51
CA LEU A 71 -5.25 1.60 -4.45
C LEU A 71 -4.43 0.35 -4.15
N GLY A 72 -3.91 -0.31 -5.18
CA GLY A 72 -3.06 -1.49 -5.05
C GLY A 72 -1.78 -1.18 -4.28
N LEU A 73 -1.16 -0.04 -4.57
CA LEU A 73 0.03 0.46 -3.86
C LEU A 73 -0.28 0.81 -2.40
N ILE A 74 -1.40 1.48 -2.14
CA ILE A 74 -1.86 1.78 -0.78
C ILE A 74 -2.06 0.47 0.01
N VAL A 75 -2.78 -0.50 -0.56
CA VAL A 75 -3.02 -1.80 0.07
C VAL A 75 -1.70 -2.54 0.31
N ALA A 76 -0.79 -2.55 -0.67
CA ALA A 76 0.52 -3.18 -0.54
C ALA A 76 1.34 -2.56 0.60
N MET A 77 1.34 -1.23 0.73
CA MET A 77 2.03 -0.53 1.83
C MET A 77 1.43 -0.88 3.20
N ILE A 78 0.10 -0.88 3.32
CA ILE A 78 -0.60 -1.25 4.56
C ILE A 78 -0.27 -2.69 4.95
N VAL A 79 -0.29 -3.63 3.98
CA VAL A 79 0.03 -5.04 4.22
C VAL A 79 1.50 -5.22 4.58
N ALA A 80 2.42 -4.50 3.93
CA ALA A 80 3.85 -4.55 4.25
C ALA A 80 4.14 -4.06 5.66
N LEU A 81 3.53 -2.93 6.07
CA LEU A 81 3.65 -2.41 7.43
C LEU A 81 2.98 -3.31 8.47
N GLY A 82 1.83 -3.91 8.13
CA GLY A 82 1.22 -4.98 8.92
C GLY A 82 2.14 -6.17 9.12
N ALA A 83 2.77 -6.67 8.05
CA ALA A 83 3.71 -7.79 8.13
C ALA A 83 4.94 -7.45 8.99
N LEU A 84 5.46 -6.22 8.89
CA LEU A 84 6.54 -5.73 9.76
C LEU A 84 6.12 -5.67 11.23
N GLY A 85 4.91 -5.18 11.52
CA GLY A 85 4.36 -5.16 12.88
C GLY A 85 4.14 -6.57 13.45
N ALA A 86 3.73 -7.52 12.62
CA ALA A 86 3.62 -8.93 12.99
C ALA A 86 4.99 -9.56 13.27
N ALA A 87 5.98 -9.29 12.42
CA ALA A 87 7.35 -9.76 12.61
C ALA A 87 7.99 -9.19 13.89
N TRP A 88 7.72 -7.91 14.20
CA TRP A 88 8.15 -7.29 15.45
C TRP A 88 7.46 -7.88 16.69
N ALA A 89 6.17 -8.23 16.59
CA ALA A 89 5.46 -8.89 17.68
C ALA A 89 5.86 -10.37 17.88
N TRP A 90 6.63 -10.93 16.95
CA TRP A 90 7.16 -12.30 17.01
C TRP A 90 8.50 -12.39 17.75
N THR A 91 9.27 -11.31 17.81
CA THR A 91 10.53 -11.21 18.57
C THR A 91 10.27 -10.99 20.06
#